data_AF-A0A6G7YQ39-F1
#
_entry.id   AF-A0A6G7YQ39-F1
#
_cell.length_a   1.000
_cell.length_b   1.000
_cell.length_c   1.000
_cell.angle_alpha   90.00
_cell.angle_beta   90.00
_cell.angle_gamma   90.00
#
_symmetry.space_group_name_H-M   'P 1'
#
loop_
_entity.id
_entity.type
_entity.pdbx_description
1 polymer ?
#
loop_
_entity_poly.entity_id
_entity_poly.type
_entity_poly.pdbx_seq_one_letter_code
_entity_poly.pdbx_strand_id
1 'polypeptide(L)'
;MTTVRAHLETLATAINRRGSLRKQLRLLTDGATEDGVEEVLILNISRTGMLIEVEGELTAGDTIEVAIPEADGARAIVQWTDGKLFGCKFDKPIPLSAVSAALLRAEPSSQVEAALSWDYEKAPTGSTLRWAMGISLAGWLTLGGLVMLLAG
;
A
#
# COMPACT_ATOMS: atom_id res chain seq x y z
N MET A 1 -26.21 15.80 4.46
CA MET A 1 -25.23 15.32 3.46
C MET A 1 -23.87 15.26 4.13
N THR A 2 -23.33 14.06 4.35
CA THR A 2 -22.04 13.84 5.03
C THR A 2 -20.97 13.56 3.99
N THR A 3 -20.04 14.49 3.79
CA THR A 3 -18.96 14.35 2.81
C THR A 3 -17.78 13.60 3.43
N VAL A 4 -17.54 12.36 2.99
CA VAL A 4 -16.36 11.60 3.39
C VAL A 4 -15.13 12.13 2.65
N ARG A 5 -14.12 12.61 3.39
CA ARG A 5 -12.80 12.93 2.86
C ARG A 5 -11.89 11.71 3.03
N ALA A 6 -11.65 10.97 1.94
CA ALA A 6 -10.59 9.99 1.91
C ALA A 6 -9.23 10.70 1.89
N HIS A 7 -8.35 10.38 2.84
CA HIS A 7 -6.97 10.86 2.89
C HIS A 7 -6.04 9.69 2.55
N LEU A 8 -5.27 9.81 1.47
CA LEU A 8 -4.39 8.75 1.00
C LEU A 8 -2.93 9.16 1.24
N GLU A 9 -2.39 8.82 2.41
CA GLU A 9 -0.97 9.00 2.68
C GLU A 9 -0.15 8.11 1.74
N THR A 10 0.64 8.74 0.88
CA THR A 10 1.51 8.03 -0.05
C THR A 10 2.81 7.68 0.65
N LEU A 11 2.80 6.57 1.40
CA LEU A 11 4.01 6.01 1.99
C LEU A 11 5.03 5.72 0.87
N ALA A 12 6.20 6.34 0.98
CA ALA A 12 7.17 6.43 -0.10
C ALA A 12 7.76 5.05 -0.44
N THR A 13 7.37 4.52 -1.59
CA THR A 13 7.87 3.24 -2.12
C THR A 13 9.38 3.28 -2.33
N ALA A 14 10.07 2.21 -1.93
CA ALA A 14 11.51 2.06 -2.08
C ALA A 14 11.99 2.39 -3.50
N ILE A 15 13.02 3.23 -3.60
CA ILE A 15 13.52 3.77 -4.86
C ILE A 15 14.24 2.68 -5.66
N ASN A 16 13.51 2.02 -6.56
CA ASN A 16 14.12 1.27 -7.66
C ASN A 16 13.86 1.99 -8.99
N ARG A 17 14.95 2.34 -9.69
CA ARG A 17 14.92 3.14 -10.92
C ARG A 17 14.44 2.30 -12.12
N ARG A 18 13.12 2.10 -12.27
CA ARG A 18 12.43 1.83 -13.55
C ARG A 18 10.90 1.84 -13.41
N GLY A 19 10.28 2.95 -13.86
CA GLY A 19 8.92 3.00 -14.42
C GLY A 19 7.73 2.63 -13.52
N SER A 20 6.90 3.64 -13.25
CA SER A 20 5.56 3.57 -12.60
C SER A 20 5.52 3.23 -11.10
N LEU A 21 4.68 3.98 -10.37
CA LEU A 21 4.30 3.68 -8.99
C LEU A 21 3.43 2.42 -8.97
N ARG A 22 3.99 1.27 -8.55
CA ARG A 22 3.24 0.03 -8.31
C ARG A 22 2.50 0.12 -6.99
N LYS A 23 1.26 -0.33 -6.98
CA LYS A 23 0.41 -0.43 -5.78
C LYS A 23 0.27 -1.93 -5.45
N GLN A 24 0.51 -2.30 -4.20
CA GLN A 24 0.33 -3.67 -3.72
C GLN A 24 -1.16 -3.88 -3.43
N LEU A 25 -1.68 -5.06 -3.76
CA LEU A 25 -3.07 -5.45 -3.53
C LEU A 25 -3.17 -6.98 -3.51
N ARG A 26 -4.33 -7.52 -3.10
CA ARG A 26 -4.70 -8.92 -3.38
C ARG A 26 -6.08 -8.89 -4.01
N LEU A 27 -6.14 -9.09 -5.31
CA LEU A 27 -7.37 -9.11 -6.10
C LEU A 27 -7.43 -10.42 -6.87
N LEU A 28 -8.35 -11.30 -6.47
CA LEU A 28 -8.68 -12.54 -7.14
C LEU A 28 -9.64 -12.23 -8.30
N THR A 29 -9.36 -12.77 -9.49
CA THR A 29 -10.10 -12.46 -10.72
C THR A 29 -9.89 -13.52 -11.79
N ASP A 30 -10.65 -13.47 -12.88
CA ASP A 30 -10.47 -14.39 -14.02
C ASP A 30 -9.31 -13.93 -14.92
N GLY A 31 -8.50 -14.88 -15.36
CA GLY A 31 -7.53 -14.71 -16.44
C GLY A 31 -7.77 -15.71 -17.56
N ALA A 32 -7.59 -15.28 -18.81
CA ALA A 32 -7.68 -16.12 -19.99
C ALA A 32 -6.32 -16.22 -20.69
N THR A 33 -5.94 -17.45 -21.00
CA THR A 33 -4.68 -17.86 -21.65
C THR A 33 -5.01 -18.65 -22.92
N GLU A 34 -4.01 -19.19 -23.63
CA GLU A 34 -4.28 -20.10 -24.77
C GLU A 34 -4.87 -21.45 -24.31
N ASP A 35 -4.59 -21.87 -23.07
CA ASP A 35 -5.07 -23.14 -22.50
C ASP A 35 -6.48 -23.07 -21.91
N GLY A 36 -6.99 -21.87 -21.58
CA GLY A 36 -8.36 -21.69 -21.11
C GLY A 36 -8.58 -20.45 -20.25
N VAL A 37 -9.58 -20.52 -19.37
CA VAL A 37 -9.85 -19.50 -18.33
C VAL A 37 -9.56 -20.13 -16.97
N GLU A 38 -8.77 -19.43 -16.15
CA GLU A 38 -8.39 -19.84 -14.81
C GLU A 38 -8.44 -18.67 -13.82
N GLU A 39 -8.34 -18.98 -12.53
CA GLU A 39 -8.35 -17.96 -11.47
C GLU A 39 -6.94 -17.39 -11.27
N VAL A 40 -6.85 -16.06 -11.23
CA VAL A 40 -5.61 -15.29 -11.18
C VAL A 40 -5.64 -14.35 -9.99
N LEU A 41 -4.57 -14.35 -9.20
CA LEU A 41 -4.40 -13.45 -8.07
C LEU A 41 -3.44 -12.31 -8.42
N ILE A 42 -3.94 -11.08 -8.53
CA ILE A 42 -3.11 -9.89 -8.75
C ILE A 42 -2.50 -9.44 -7.41
N LEU A 43 -1.16 -9.43 -7.33
CA LEU A 43 -0.36 -9.10 -6.14
C LEU A 43 0.17 -7.66 -6.14
N ASN A 44 0.49 -7.12 -7.32
CA ASN A 44 0.68 -5.69 -7.50
C ASN A 44 0.30 -5.24 -8.89
N ILE A 45 -0.08 -3.96 -9.02
CA ILE A 45 -0.52 -3.37 -10.27
C ILE A 45 0.05 -1.97 -10.45
N SER A 46 0.36 -1.61 -11.68
CA SER A 46 0.55 -0.24 -12.12
C SER A 46 -0.11 -0.03 -13.48
N ARG A 47 -0.01 1.18 -14.03
CA ARG A 47 -0.53 1.45 -15.38
C ARG A 47 0.15 0.66 -16.50
N THR A 48 1.32 0.08 -16.30
CA THR A 48 2.13 -0.54 -17.37
C THR A 48 2.40 -2.03 -17.19
N GLY A 49 1.94 -2.62 -16.09
CA GLY A 49 2.09 -4.04 -15.81
C GLY A 49 1.61 -4.40 -14.41
N MET A 50 1.72 -5.68 -14.09
CA MET A 50 1.26 -6.27 -12.85
C MET A 50 2.15 -7.46 -12.47
N LEU A 51 2.07 -7.88 -11.21
CA LEU A 51 2.53 -9.17 -10.74
C LEU A 51 1.29 -10.02 -10.44
N ILE A 52 1.24 -11.22 -10.99
CA ILE A 52 0.18 -12.19 -10.72
C ILE A 52 0.75 -13.48 -10.13
N GLU A 53 -0.10 -14.19 -9.40
CA GLU A 53 0.08 -15.56 -8.94
C GLU A 53 -1.01 -16.42 -9.58
N VAL A 54 -0.62 -17.56 -10.17
CA VAL A 54 -1.49 -18.46 -10.95
C VAL A 54 -1.08 -19.92 -10.67
N GLU A 55 -2.03 -20.85 -10.69
CA GLU A 55 -1.75 -22.29 -10.51
C GLU A 55 -1.27 -22.97 -11.80
N GLY A 56 -1.71 -22.50 -12.97
CA GLY A 56 -1.27 -22.96 -14.29
C GLY A 56 0.21 -22.65 -14.61
N GLU A 57 0.71 -23.31 -15.66
CA GLU A 57 2.08 -23.12 -16.15
C GLU A 57 2.12 -22.04 -17.24
N LEU A 58 2.70 -20.87 -16.93
CA LEU A 58 2.99 -19.82 -17.91
C LEU A 58 4.50 -19.67 -18.14
N THR A 59 4.88 -19.31 -19.36
CA THR A 59 6.26 -19.07 -19.78
C THR A 59 6.51 -17.62 -20.18
N ALA A 60 7.78 -17.20 -20.18
CA ALA A 60 8.14 -15.84 -20.55
C ALA A 60 7.97 -15.63 -22.07
N GLY A 61 7.05 -14.75 -22.45
CA GLY A 61 6.59 -14.53 -23.82
C GLY A 61 5.08 -14.74 -23.99
N ASP A 62 4.45 -15.50 -23.10
CA ASP A 62 3.02 -15.83 -23.21
C ASP A 62 2.13 -14.62 -22.94
N THR A 63 0.93 -14.65 -23.55
CA THR A 63 -0.08 -13.60 -23.42
C THR A 63 -1.20 -14.06 -22.51
N ILE A 64 -1.59 -13.20 -21.57
CA ILE A 64 -2.75 -13.37 -20.69
C ILE A 64 -3.68 -12.17 -20.78
N GLU A 65 -4.99 -12.42 -20.86
CA GLU A 65 -6.05 -11.41 -20.71
C GLU A 65 -6.62 -11.49 -19.29
N VAL A 66 -6.57 -10.40 -18.53
CA VAL A 66 -7.04 -10.39 -17.12
C VAL A 66 -8.23 -9.45 -16.94
N ALA A 67 -9.24 -9.87 -16.18
CA ALA A 67 -10.47 -9.14 -15.89
C ALA A 67 -10.27 -8.01 -14.85
N ILE A 68 -9.49 -6.99 -15.22
CA ILE A 68 -9.21 -5.84 -14.35
C ILE A 68 -10.41 -4.89 -14.35
N PRO A 69 -10.95 -4.49 -13.17
CA PRO A 69 -12.07 -3.53 -13.10
C PRO A 69 -11.81 -2.26 -13.93
N GLU A 70 -12.78 -1.86 -14.76
CA GLU A 70 -12.69 -0.73 -15.71
C GLU A 70 -11.64 -0.89 -16.83
N ALA A 71 -11.02 -2.07 -16.96
CA ALA A 71 -10.12 -2.46 -18.03
C ALA A 71 -10.25 -3.97 -18.30
N ASP A 72 -11.48 -4.46 -18.41
CA ASP A 72 -11.78 -5.88 -18.63
C ASP A 72 -11.11 -6.37 -19.93
N GLY A 73 -10.48 -7.55 -19.91
CA GLY A 73 -9.69 -8.06 -21.05
C GLY A 73 -8.34 -7.35 -21.24
N ALA A 74 -7.70 -6.89 -20.16
CA ALA A 74 -6.40 -6.24 -20.23
C ALA A 74 -5.30 -7.24 -20.62
N ARG A 75 -4.92 -7.25 -21.91
CA ARG A 75 -3.78 -8.04 -22.41
C ARG A 75 -2.45 -7.64 -21.81
N ALA A 76 -1.72 -8.65 -21.33
CA ALA A 76 -0.35 -8.52 -20.87
C ALA A 76 0.53 -9.68 -21.34
N ILE A 77 1.80 -9.39 -21.57
CA ILE A 77 2.84 -10.37 -21.92
C ILE A 77 3.67 -10.67 -20.68
N VAL A 78 3.84 -11.96 -20.36
CA VAL A 78 4.71 -12.46 -19.29
C VAL A 78 6.17 -12.10 -19.62
N GLN A 79 6.82 -11.31 -18.77
CA GLN A 79 8.21 -10.86 -18.95
C GLN A 79 9.22 -11.75 -18.23
N TRP A 80 8.80 -12.39 -17.14
CA TRP A 80 9.60 -13.31 -16.32
C TRP A 80 8.68 -14.18 -15.48
N THR A 81 9.21 -15.33 -15.06
CA THR A 81 8.53 -16.35 -14.25
C THR A 81 9.40 -16.70 -13.03
N ASP A 82 8.79 -16.99 -11.89
CA ASP A 82 9.46 -17.50 -10.68
C ASP A 82 8.47 -18.39 -9.89
N GLY A 83 8.53 -19.71 -10.14
CA GLY A 83 7.51 -20.64 -9.67
C GLY A 83 6.12 -20.27 -10.21
N LYS A 84 5.20 -19.93 -9.29
CA LYS A 84 3.83 -19.48 -9.60
C LYS A 84 3.70 -17.96 -9.81
N LEU A 85 4.80 -17.21 -9.73
CA LEU A 85 4.80 -15.75 -9.84
C LEU A 85 5.17 -15.32 -11.25
N PHE A 86 4.31 -14.50 -11.87
CA PHE A 86 4.45 -14.07 -13.26
C PHE A 86 4.45 -12.54 -13.35
N GLY A 87 5.58 -11.98 -13.78
CA GLY A 87 5.72 -10.54 -13.99
C GLY A 87 5.20 -10.12 -15.35
N CYS A 88 4.01 -9.55 -15.42
CA CYS A 88 3.32 -9.25 -16.68
C CYS A 88 3.42 -7.76 -17.05
N LYS A 89 3.57 -7.47 -18.35
CA LYS A 89 3.58 -6.10 -18.91
C LYS A 89 2.39 -5.94 -19.85
N PHE A 90 1.55 -4.93 -19.64
CA PHE A 90 0.40 -4.69 -20.53
C PHE A 90 0.86 -4.28 -21.94
N ASP A 91 0.15 -4.74 -22.96
CA ASP A 91 0.34 -4.34 -24.36
C ASP A 91 0.19 -2.82 -24.52
N LYS A 92 -0.79 -2.25 -23.82
CA LYS A 92 -1.10 -0.83 -23.77
C LYS A 92 -1.28 -0.41 -22.31
N PRO A 93 -0.80 0.78 -21.89
CA PRO A 93 -0.98 1.20 -20.51
C PRO A 93 -2.45 1.38 -20.13
N ILE A 94 -2.89 0.68 -19.08
CA ILE A 94 -4.27 0.77 -18.57
C ILE A 94 -4.58 2.18 -18.00
N PRO A 95 -5.85 2.60 -17.96
CA PRO A 95 -6.24 3.86 -17.34
C PRO A 95 -5.91 3.87 -15.84
N LEU A 96 -5.72 5.07 -15.27
CA LEU A 96 -5.50 5.22 -13.83
C LEU A 96 -6.74 4.82 -13.02
N SER A 97 -7.93 4.94 -13.61
CA SER A 97 -9.19 4.60 -12.96
C SER A 97 -9.27 3.08 -12.70
N ALA A 98 -8.87 2.24 -13.66
CA ALA A 98 -8.76 0.78 -13.47
C ALA A 98 -7.78 0.39 -12.35
N VAL A 99 -6.64 1.06 -12.23
CA VAL A 99 -5.70 0.86 -11.10
C VAL A 99 -6.38 1.19 -9.76
N SER A 100 -7.15 2.28 -9.69
CA SER A 100 -7.90 2.67 -8.50
C SER A 100 -9.07 1.71 -8.20
N ALA A 101 -9.80 1.27 -9.21
CA ALA A 101 -10.93 0.35 -9.08
C ALA A 101 -10.47 -1.05 -8.63
N ALA A 102 -9.33 -1.54 -9.14
CA ALA A 102 -8.69 -2.76 -8.65
C ALA A 102 -8.32 -2.65 -7.15
N LEU A 103 -7.76 -1.51 -6.72
CA LEU A 103 -7.44 -1.26 -5.31
C LEU A 103 -8.67 -1.16 -4.40
N LEU A 104 -9.80 -0.69 -4.93
CA LEU A 104 -11.07 -0.60 -4.18
C LEU A 104 -11.80 -1.95 -4.07
N ARG A 105 -11.55 -2.90 -4.98
CA ARG A 105 -12.11 -4.26 -4.93
C ARG A 105 -11.21 -5.27 -4.23
N ALA A 106 -9.90 -5.01 -4.18
CA ALA A 106 -8.95 -5.86 -3.48
C ALA A 106 -9.28 -5.94 -1.98
N GLU A 107 -8.96 -7.08 -1.38
CA GLU A 107 -9.02 -7.19 0.08
C GLU A 107 -8.01 -6.21 0.70
N PRO A 108 -8.38 -5.48 1.78
CA PRO A 108 -7.47 -4.57 2.45
C PRO A 108 -6.27 -5.36 2.98
N SER A 109 -5.08 -5.05 2.46
CA SER A 109 -3.88 -5.75 2.90
C SER A 109 -3.59 -5.43 4.37
N SER A 110 -3.40 -6.47 5.17
CA SER A 110 -3.09 -6.37 6.61
C SER A 110 -1.81 -5.60 6.93
N GLN A 111 -1.04 -5.19 5.92
CA GLN A 111 0.06 -4.22 6.05
C GLN A 111 -0.41 -2.84 6.54
N VAL A 112 -1.63 -2.42 6.19
CA VAL A 112 -2.21 -1.18 6.73
C VAL A 112 -2.47 -1.34 8.23
N GLU A 113 -3.00 -2.50 8.64
CA GLU A 113 -3.30 -2.81 10.04
C GLU A 113 -2.01 -3.01 10.88
N ALA A 114 -0.98 -3.62 10.30
CA ALA A 114 0.36 -3.71 10.90
C ALA A 114 1.04 -2.33 11.03
N ALA A 115 0.91 -1.45 10.02
CA ALA A 115 1.42 -0.08 10.11
C ALA A 115 0.65 0.77 11.13
N LEU A 116 -0.67 0.56 11.27
CA LEU A 116 -1.49 1.20 12.30
C LEU A 116 -1.33 0.56 13.69
N SER A 117 -0.74 -0.65 13.79
CA SER A 117 -0.30 -1.22 15.07
C SER A 117 1.00 -0.58 15.60
N TRP A 118 1.64 0.28 14.80
CA TRP A 118 2.79 1.05 15.22
C TRP A 118 2.34 2.26 16.07
N ASP A 119 2.23 2.04 17.39
CA ASP A 119 3.04 2.72 18.42
C ASP A 119 2.31 2.93 19.77
N TYR A 120 2.64 2.09 20.75
CA TYR A 120 2.64 2.49 22.18
C TYR A 120 3.52 1.58 23.05
N GLU A 121 3.55 0.27 22.79
CA GLU A 121 4.18 -0.71 23.71
C GLU A 121 5.72 -0.81 23.60
N LYS A 122 6.36 -0.15 22.61
CA LYS A 122 7.82 -0.21 22.39
C LYS A 122 8.51 1.15 22.28
N ALA A 123 8.04 2.14 23.05
CA ALA A 123 8.86 3.32 23.32
C ALA A 123 10.15 2.90 24.07
N PRO A 124 11.37 3.19 23.56
CA PRO A 124 12.60 2.78 24.23
C PRO A 124 12.79 3.56 25.53
N THR A 125 12.83 2.84 26.65
CA THR A 125 13.10 3.38 27.99
C THR A 125 14.51 3.98 28.07
N GLY A 126 14.67 5.27 27.75
CA GLY A 126 15.95 5.96 27.94
C GLY A 126 16.31 7.14 27.02
N SER A 127 15.40 7.72 26.23
CA SER A 127 15.71 8.93 25.44
C SER A 127 15.25 10.22 26.14
N THR A 128 16.04 10.69 27.10
CA THR A 128 15.88 12.04 27.68
C THR A 128 16.23 13.13 26.66
N LEU A 129 15.28 13.60 25.84
CA LEU A 129 15.28 15.01 25.36
C LEU A 129 13.97 15.46 24.67
N ARG A 130 13.27 16.41 25.33
CA ARG A 130 12.57 17.57 24.72
C ARG A 130 11.51 17.31 23.62
N TRP A 131 10.36 16.77 24.01
CA TRP A 131 9.05 17.20 23.47
C TRP A 131 8.02 17.44 24.58
N ALA A 132 8.37 18.35 25.49
CA ALA A 132 7.40 19.28 26.05
C ALA A 132 7.46 20.54 25.15
N MET A 133 6.38 21.23 24.79
CA MET A 133 5.03 21.24 25.37
C MET A 133 3.93 21.39 24.30
N GLY A 134 2.76 20.84 24.59
CA GLY A 134 1.54 20.91 23.79
C GLY A 134 0.67 19.71 24.14
N ILE A 135 -0.05 19.69 25.25
CA ILE A 135 -1.06 20.67 25.64
C ILE A 135 -0.85 21.17 27.08
N SER A 136 -0.88 22.49 27.30
CA SER A 136 -0.93 23.07 28.64
C SER A 136 -2.40 23.26 29.04
N LEU A 137 -2.88 22.42 29.97
CA LEU A 137 -4.19 22.58 30.61
C LEU A 137 -4.03 22.39 32.12
N ALA A 138 -4.20 23.51 32.83
CA ALA A 138 -4.47 23.66 34.27
C ALA A 138 -4.02 22.54 35.23
N GLY A 139 -2.93 22.81 35.97
CA GLY A 139 -2.49 22.01 37.12
C GLY A 139 -1.73 22.85 38.15
N TRP A 140 -2.40 23.79 38.80
CA TRP A 140 -1.89 24.44 40.02
C TRP A 140 -1.99 23.48 41.22
N LEU A 141 -1.27 23.78 42.33
CA LEU A 141 -1.11 23.01 43.59
C LEU A 141 -0.02 21.93 43.50
N THR A 142 1.01 21.79 44.36
CA THR A 142 1.53 22.51 45.56
C THR A 142 3.10 22.42 45.56
N LEU A 143 3.95 22.80 46.54
CA LEU A 143 3.85 23.36 47.90
C LEU A 143 5.18 24.07 48.29
N GLY A 144 5.15 25.27 48.87
CA GLY A 144 6.31 25.93 49.54
C GLY A 144 7.42 26.44 48.60
N GLY A 145 8.09 27.57 48.84
CA GLY A 145 8.27 28.34 50.08
C GLY A 145 9.78 28.51 50.34
N LEU A 146 10.22 29.69 50.84
CA LEU A 146 11.65 30.08 50.97
C LEU A 146 12.37 30.25 49.59
N VAL A 147 13.28 31.20 49.34
CA VAL A 147 14.06 32.10 50.22
C VAL A 147 14.03 33.54 49.71
N MET A 148 13.74 34.41 50.67
CA MET A 148 14.08 35.83 50.89
C MET A 148 15.26 36.52 50.16
N LEU A 149 15.21 37.87 50.27
CA LEU A 149 16.27 38.88 50.17
C LEU A 149 16.74 39.35 48.76
N LEU A 150 16.31 40.56 48.36
CA LEU A 150 17.08 41.82 48.52
C LEU A 150 16.31 43.03 47.94
N ALA A 151 16.45 44.19 48.60
CA ALA A 151 15.83 45.50 48.29
C ALA A 151 14.28 45.57 48.35
N GLY A 152 13.67 46.59 48.96
CA GLY A 152 14.23 47.74 49.70
C GLY A 152 13.10 48.62 50.23
#